data_AF-A0A934EQS2-F1
#
_entry.id   AF-A0A934EQS2-F1
#
_cell.length_a   1.000
_cell.length_b   1.000
_cell.length_c   1.000
_cell.angle_alpha   90.00
_cell.angle_beta   90.00
_cell.angle_gamma   90.00
#
_symmetry.space_group_name_H-M   'P 1'
#
loop_
_entity.id
_entity.type
_entity.pdbx_description
1 polymer ?
#
loop_
_entity_poly.entity_id
_entity_poly.type
_entity_poly.pdbx_seq_one_letter_code
_entity_poly.pdbx_strand_id
1 'polypeptide(L)'
;MRTRINIEMGVLSLMVALSTTPVLAEPLSVQDREAITRLGSAQGRSENEITPLLDHVSKAGERGLPTESLLNKMREGLAKGVEPKRIDPVLRQMTSRLESAHEVLEEAKGRGIAEGNRQRALETLAEAFARGATVDEVRELSRLSQEGRHKVTQEELAAGVKGLAVMKEGRIPSKDGTALVGEGIKQGYRSAELLDLSREVKRRGSDFEEGRASLKALREQVSRGERSDRLFKDDDRSGSGRGGDRGGRGDRDDRGDRDGRGDSDRERVDRPERSGHGDRPDRVERPEKLDRPDHSGSGRDR
;
A
#
# COMPACT_ATOMS: atom_id res chain seq x y z
N MET A 1 -11.95 79.13 22.78
CA MET A 1 -11.14 79.19 21.55
C MET A 1 -10.58 77.80 21.25
N ARG A 2 -10.94 77.27 20.07
CA ARG A 2 -10.20 76.32 19.20
C ARG A 2 -9.98 74.86 19.65
N THR A 3 -10.91 74.04 19.14
CA THR A 3 -10.80 72.72 18.49
C THR A 3 -9.43 72.15 18.09
N ARG A 4 -9.31 70.80 18.19
CA ARG A 4 -8.73 69.80 17.22
C ARG A 4 -8.75 68.40 17.90
N ILE A 5 -9.76 67.54 17.71
CA ILE A 5 -9.88 66.45 16.70
C ILE A 5 -8.60 66.11 15.91
N ASN A 6 -8.18 64.84 15.99
CA ASN A 6 -7.49 64.00 14.98
C ASN A 6 -7.64 62.53 15.46
N ILE A 7 -8.48 61.66 14.87
CA ILE A 7 -8.44 61.01 13.54
C ILE A 7 -7.35 59.92 13.46
N GLU A 8 -7.85 58.68 13.55
CA GLU A 8 -7.53 57.48 12.76
C GLU A 8 -6.07 57.07 12.52
N MET A 9 -5.74 55.85 12.95
CA MET A 9 -4.93 54.90 12.18
C MET A 9 -5.40 53.49 12.55
N GLY A 10 -6.36 52.99 11.75
CA GLY A 10 -6.83 51.62 11.82
C GLY A 10 -5.74 50.64 11.41
N VAL A 11 -5.50 49.63 12.25
CA VAL A 11 -4.79 48.42 11.85
C VAL A 11 -5.84 47.33 11.68
N LEU A 12 -6.46 47.32 10.50
CA LEU A 12 -7.28 46.22 10.05
C LEU A 12 -6.33 45.05 9.75
N SER A 13 -6.10 44.20 10.74
CA SER A 13 -5.40 42.92 10.55
C SER A 13 -6.29 42.02 9.72
N LEU A 14 -6.08 42.06 8.40
CA LEU A 14 -6.64 41.12 7.44
C LEU A 14 -6.00 39.75 7.71
N MET A 15 -6.61 38.99 8.62
CA MET A 15 -6.41 37.55 8.77
C MET A 15 -6.83 36.89 7.45
N VAL A 16 -5.88 36.73 6.54
CA VAL A 16 -5.99 35.81 5.41
C VAL A 16 -5.98 34.40 6.01
N ALA A 17 -7.17 33.93 6.37
CA ALA A 17 -7.40 32.52 6.63
C ALA A 17 -7.15 31.79 5.30
N LEU A 18 -5.98 31.18 5.17
CA LEU A 18 -5.74 30.10 4.22
C LEU A 18 -6.65 28.95 4.63
N SER A 19 -7.90 28.99 4.18
CA SER A 19 -8.74 27.81 4.10
C SER A 19 -8.05 26.86 3.14
N THR A 20 -7.29 25.90 3.68
CA THR A 20 -6.98 24.68 2.96
C THR A 20 -8.32 24.08 2.59
N THR A 21 -8.71 24.24 1.33
CA THR A 21 -9.89 23.58 0.81
C THR A 21 -9.72 22.09 1.09
N PRO A 22 -10.69 21.44 1.75
CA PRO A 22 -10.65 19.99 1.80
C PRO A 22 -10.60 19.54 0.35
N VAL A 23 -9.59 18.73 0.01
CA VAL A 23 -9.53 18.00 -1.25
C VAL A 23 -10.74 17.07 -1.23
N LEU A 24 -11.89 17.61 -1.62
CA LEU A 24 -13.07 16.83 -1.98
C LEU A 24 -12.60 15.91 -3.10
N ALA A 25 -12.91 14.62 -2.96
CA ALA A 25 -12.68 13.65 -4.01
C ALA A 25 -13.20 14.23 -5.33
N GLU A 26 -12.31 14.33 -6.32
CA GLU A 26 -12.61 14.97 -7.59
C GLU A 26 -13.78 14.19 -8.25
N PRO A 27 -14.85 14.88 -8.69
CA PRO A 27 -15.93 14.21 -9.40
C PRO A 27 -15.34 13.52 -10.63
N LEU A 28 -15.95 12.40 -11.04
CA LEU A 28 -15.45 11.59 -12.16
C LEU A 28 -15.12 12.49 -13.36
N SER A 29 -13.87 12.50 -13.80
CA SER A 29 -13.47 13.39 -14.89
C SER A 29 -14.19 12.99 -16.18
N VAL A 30 -14.50 13.99 -17.02
CA VAL A 30 -15.09 13.74 -18.35
C VAL A 30 -14.17 12.83 -19.17
N GLN A 31 -12.85 13.01 -19.03
CA GLN A 31 -11.83 12.19 -19.68
C GLN A 31 -11.91 10.72 -19.25
N ASP A 32 -12.13 10.44 -17.96
CA ASP A 32 -12.27 9.07 -17.46
C ASP A 32 -13.54 8.40 -17.99
N ARG A 33 -14.66 9.13 -18.01
CA ARG A 33 -15.93 8.66 -18.58
C ARG A 33 -15.74 8.26 -20.03
N GLU A 34 -15.17 9.15 -20.85
CA GLU A 34 -14.92 8.87 -22.26
C GLU A 34 -13.97 7.69 -22.46
N ALA A 35 -12.89 7.61 -21.68
CA ALA A 35 -11.92 6.52 -21.79
C ALA A 35 -12.57 5.15 -21.49
N ILE A 36 -13.45 5.09 -20.49
CA ILE A 36 -14.16 3.87 -20.11
C ILE A 36 -15.25 3.52 -21.13
N THR A 37 -16.00 4.49 -21.64
CA THR A 37 -16.99 4.25 -22.70
C THR A 37 -16.30 3.75 -23.97
N ARG A 38 -15.18 4.36 -24.39
CA ARG A 38 -14.38 3.88 -25.52
C ARG A 38 -13.88 2.45 -25.32
N LEU A 39 -13.40 2.13 -24.11
CA LEU A 39 -12.94 0.78 -23.77
C LEU A 39 -14.09 -0.25 -23.81
N GLY A 40 -15.27 0.11 -23.31
CA GLY A 40 -16.47 -0.72 -23.39
C GLY A 40 -16.90 -0.98 -24.83
N SER A 41 -16.95 0.07 -25.67
CA SER A 41 -17.30 -0.04 -27.09
C SER A 41 -16.34 -0.93 -27.87
N ALA A 42 -15.04 -0.85 -27.58
CA ALA A 42 -14.03 -1.72 -28.19
C ALA A 42 -14.24 -3.22 -27.88
N GLN A 43 -14.99 -3.52 -26.82
CA GLN A 43 -15.34 -4.87 -26.37
C GLN A 43 -16.79 -5.24 -26.72
N GLY A 44 -17.42 -4.48 -27.63
CA GLY A 44 -18.79 -4.71 -28.08
C GLY A 44 -19.85 -4.39 -27.04
N ARG A 45 -19.54 -3.58 -26.02
CA ARG A 45 -20.50 -3.13 -25.01
C ARG A 45 -21.12 -1.81 -25.40
N SER A 46 -22.43 -1.71 -25.22
CA SER A 46 -23.15 -0.46 -25.46
C SER A 46 -22.92 0.53 -24.32
N GLU A 47 -22.98 1.83 -24.61
CA GLU A 47 -22.89 2.88 -23.59
C GLU A 47 -23.94 2.68 -22.48
N ASN A 48 -25.15 2.26 -22.83
CA ASN A 48 -26.23 1.95 -21.88
C ASN A 48 -25.87 0.85 -20.86
N GLU A 49 -24.97 -0.08 -21.20
CA GLU A 49 -24.50 -1.10 -20.26
C GLU A 49 -23.37 -0.59 -19.35
N ILE A 50 -22.65 0.46 -19.77
CA ILE A 50 -21.51 1.03 -19.05
C ILE A 50 -21.94 2.15 -18.11
N THR A 51 -22.91 2.97 -18.51
CA THR A 51 -23.43 4.12 -17.73
C THR A 51 -23.80 3.76 -16.29
N PRO A 52 -24.50 2.63 -16.01
CA PRO A 52 -24.82 2.26 -14.63
C PRO A 52 -23.59 2.04 -13.73
N LEU A 53 -22.49 1.54 -14.30
CA LEU A 53 -21.24 1.37 -13.57
C LEU A 53 -20.57 2.72 -13.29
N LEU A 54 -20.55 3.61 -14.28
CA LEU A 54 -20.02 4.97 -14.12
C LEU A 54 -20.80 5.78 -13.08
N ASP A 55 -22.13 5.68 -13.09
CA ASP A 55 -23.00 6.32 -12.10
C ASP A 55 -22.73 5.80 -10.69
N HIS A 56 -22.49 4.50 -10.55
CA HIS A 56 -22.13 3.92 -9.27
C HIS A 56 -20.79 4.48 -8.74
N VAL A 57 -19.76 4.57 -9.59
CA VAL A 57 -18.49 5.18 -9.18
C VAL A 57 -18.65 6.67 -8.88
N SER A 58 -19.44 7.40 -9.66
CA SER A 58 -19.76 8.82 -9.41
C SER A 58 -20.39 9.02 -8.04
N LYS A 59 -21.40 8.22 -7.70
CA LYS A 59 -22.06 8.23 -6.38
C LYS A 59 -21.11 7.87 -5.23
N ALA A 60 -20.09 7.03 -5.47
CA ALA A 60 -19.05 6.79 -4.48
C ALA A 60 -18.18 8.03 -4.26
N GLY A 61 -17.78 8.70 -5.35
CA GLY A 61 -17.01 9.95 -5.30
C GLY A 61 -17.75 11.10 -4.62
N GLU A 62 -19.05 11.26 -4.87
CA GLU A 62 -19.92 12.23 -4.18
C GLU A 62 -19.95 12.04 -2.66
N ARG A 63 -19.68 10.81 -2.18
CA ARG A 63 -19.58 10.48 -0.75
C ARG A 63 -18.16 10.62 -0.20
N GLY A 64 -17.24 11.20 -0.98
CA GLY A 64 -15.84 11.40 -0.60
C GLY A 64 -15.00 10.14 -0.60
N LEU A 65 -15.42 9.07 -1.29
CA LEU A 65 -14.66 7.83 -1.42
C LEU A 65 -13.66 7.93 -2.58
N PRO A 66 -12.48 7.27 -2.49
CA PRO A 66 -11.51 7.25 -3.58
C PRO A 66 -12.08 6.50 -4.80
N THR A 67 -12.24 7.22 -5.91
CA THR A 67 -12.84 6.71 -7.15
C THR A 67 -11.84 5.98 -8.04
N GLU A 68 -10.56 6.34 -7.98
CA GLU A 68 -9.48 5.75 -8.80
C GLU A 68 -9.42 4.22 -8.70
N SER A 69 -9.46 3.68 -7.49
CA SER A 69 -9.46 2.24 -7.26
C SER A 69 -10.67 1.54 -7.90
N LEU A 70 -11.85 2.17 -7.89
CA LEU A 70 -13.07 1.65 -8.54
C LEU A 70 -12.98 1.75 -10.07
N LEU A 71 -12.49 2.87 -10.59
CA LEU A 71 -12.29 3.10 -12.03
C LEU A 71 -11.29 2.10 -12.60
N ASN A 72 -10.16 1.90 -11.93
CA ASN A 72 -9.14 0.94 -12.35
C ASN A 72 -9.70 -0.49 -12.38
N LYS A 73 -10.55 -0.87 -11.42
CA LYS A 73 -11.19 -2.19 -11.44
C LYS A 73 -12.18 -2.36 -12.59
N MET A 74 -12.96 -1.31 -12.88
CA MET A 74 -13.87 -1.31 -14.03
C MET A 74 -13.10 -1.38 -15.35
N ARG A 75 -12.03 -0.59 -15.52
CA ARG A 75 -11.13 -0.66 -16.69
C ARG A 75 -10.54 -2.05 -16.85
N GLU A 76 -10.06 -2.66 -15.76
CA GLU A 76 -9.53 -4.03 -15.77
C GLU A 76 -10.58 -5.05 -16.22
N GLY A 77 -11.80 -4.96 -15.70
CA GLY A 77 -12.90 -5.85 -16.07
C GLY A 77 -13.26 -5.72 -17.55
N LEU A 78 -13.45 -4.48 -18.02
CA LEU A 78 -13.78 -4.21 -19.41
C LEU A 78 -12.65 -4.65 -20.35
N ALA A 79 -11.39 -4.35 -20.04
CA ALA A 79 -10.24 -4.77 -20.84
C ALA A 79 -10.12 -6.30 -20.97
N LYS A 80 -10.63 -7.05 -19.98
CA LYS A 80 -10.71 -8.52 -19.99
C LYS A 80 -11.98 -9.06 -20.65
N GLY A 81 -12.81 -8.19 -21.24
CA GLY A 81 -14.09 -8.56 -21.86
C GLY A 81 -15.19 -8.97 -20.86
N VAL A 82 -14.99 -8.72 -19.56
CA VAL A 82 -15.95 -9.10 -18.52
C VAL A 82 -17.25 -8.30 -18.71
N GLU A 83 -18.38 -9.00 -18.66
CA GLU A 83 -19.69 -8.37 -18.77
C GLU A 83 -19.92 -7.33 -17.66
N PRO A 84 -20.48 -6.14 -17.99
CA PRO A 84 -20.77 -5.09 -16.99
C PRO A 84 -21.58 -5.59 -15.79
N LYS A 85 -22.53 -6.50 -16.01
CA LYS A 85 -23.33 -7.14 -14.94
C LYS A 85 -22.49 -7.94 -13.94
N ARG A 86 -21.33 -8.47 -14.36
CA ARG A 86 -20.39 -9.19 -13.48
C ARG A 86 -19.38 -8.26 -12.80
N ILE A 87 -19.16 -7.07 -13.37
CA ILE A 87 -18.33 -6.02 -12.78
C ILE A 87 -19.06 -5.34 -11.61
N ASP A 88 -20.36 -5.05 -11.78
CA ASP A 88 -21.17 -4.35 -10.77
C ASP A 88 -21.07 -4.93 -9.34
N PRO A 89 -21.24 -6.25 -9.08
CA PRO A 89 -21.13 -6.79 -7.72
C PRO A 89 -19.73 -6.61 -7.12
N VAL A 90 -18.67 -6.63 -7.94
CA VAL A 90 -17.30 -6.38 -7.47
C VAL A 90 -17.16 -4.91 -7.05
N LEU A 91 -17.67 -3.98 -7.87
CA LEU A 91 -17.68 -2.56 -7.50
C LEU A 91 -18.48 -2.32 -6.22
N ARG A 92 -19.66 -2.95 -6.07
CA ARG A 92 -20.48 -2.81 -4.85
C ARG A 92 -19.73 -3.28 -3.61
N GLN A 93 -19.04 -4.40 -3.72
CA GLN A 93 -18.24 -4.93 -2.62
C GLN A 93 -17.06 -4.01 -2.28
N MET A 94 -16.39 -3.43 -3.28
CA MET A 94 -15.30 -2.47 -3.06
C MET A 94 -15.82 -1.17 -2.42
N THR A 95 -16.91 -0.62 -2.93
CA THR A 95 -17.58 0.57 -2.38
C THR A 95 -17.97 0.35 -0.92
N SER A 96 -18.60 -0.79 -0.59
CA SER A 96 -18.98 -1.13 0.78
C SER A 96 -17.77 -1.20 1.74
N ARG A 97 -16.63 -1.75 1.29
CA ARG A 97 -15.40 -1.75 2.10
C ARG A 97 -14.82 -0.36 2.30
N LEU A 98 -14.88 0.50 1.28
CA LEU A 98 -14.44 1.89 1.38
C LEU A 98 -15.33 2.69 2.34
N GLU A 99 -16.65 2.45 2.34
CA GLU A 99 -17.59 3.04 3.30
C GLU A 99 -17.26 2.61 4.74
N SER A 100 -17.06 1.31 4.98
CA SER A 100 -16.65 0.82 6.29
C SER A 100 -15.29 1.41 6.71
N ALA A 101 -14.35 1.55 5.78
CA ALA A 101 -13.04 2.14 6.06
C ALA A 101 -13.19 3.61 6.44
N HIS A 102 -14.05 4.35 5.74
CA HIS A 102 -14.35 5.74 6.01
C HIS A 102 -14.95 5.94 7.39
N GLU A 103 -16.00 5.19 7.72
CA GLU A 103 -16.67 5.28 9.02
C GLU A 103 -15.70 5.06 10.18
N VAL A 104 -14.87 4.02 10.09
CA VAL A 104 -13.93 3.67 11.16
C VAL A 104 -12.77 4.65 11.27
N LEU A 105 -12.31 5.23 10.16
CA LEU A 105 -11.27 6.26 10.19
C LEU A 105 -11.80 7.59 10.78
N GLU A 106 -13.06 7.94 10.53
CA GLU A 106 -13.71 9.08 11.19
C GLU A 106 -13.90 8.81 12.69
N GLU A 107 -14.29 7.59 13.09
CA GLU A 107 -14.35 7.16 14.49
C GLU A 107 -12.95 7.31 15.15
N ALA A 108 -11.90 6.82 14.50
CA ALA A 108 -10.53 6.92 14.98
C ALA A 108 -10.04 8.39 15.08
N LYS A 109 -10.40 9.24 14.11
CA LYS A 109 -10.12 10.68 14.13
C LYS A 109 -10.79 11.37 15.32
N GLY A 110 -12.05 11.04 15.59
CA GLY A 110 -12.78 11.53 16.77
C GLY A 110 -12.13 11.15 18.10
N ARG A 111 -11.30 10.10 18.11
CA ARG A 111 -10.52 9.68 19.27
C ARG A 111 -9.07 10.18 19.26
N GLY A 112 -8.72 11.13 18.39
CA GLY A 112 -7.41 11.79 18.42
C GLY A 112 -6.33 11.18 17.52
N ILE A 113 -6.66 10.20 16.66
CA ILE A 113 -5.74 9.72 15.61
C ILE A 113 -5.56 10.84 14.57
N ALA A 114 -4.31 11.12 14.19
CA ALA A 114 -4.00 12.16 13.22
C ALA A 114 -4.41 11.73 11.81
N GLU A 115 -4.96 12.63 11.01
CA GLU A 115 -5.48 12.30 9.67
C GLU A 115 -4.40 11.81 8.69
N GLY A 116 -3.21 12.43 8.69
CA GLY A 116 -2.14 12.06 7.75
C GLY A 116 -2.63 12.15 6.29
N ASN A 117 -2.25 11.19 5.45
CA ASN A 117 -2.84 11.04 4.12
C ASN A 117 -4.04 10.06 4.16
N ARG A 118 -5.21 10.67 4.30
CA ARG A 118 -6.52 10.00 4.43
C ARG A 118 -6.86 9.10 3.25
N GLN A 119 -6.56 9.51 2.02
CA GLN A 119 -6.87 8.71 0.83
C GLN A 119 -6.11 7.37 0.86
N ARG A 120 -4.82 7.41 1.16
CA ARG A 120 -4.00 6.20 1.30
C ARG A 120 -4.46 5.33 2.46
N ALA A 121 -4.85 5.93 3.58
CA ALA A 121 -5.40 5.20 4.72
C ALA A 121 -6.71 4.46 4.37
N LEU A 122 -7.63 5.12 3.67
CA LEU A 122 -8.90 4.54 3.20
C LEU A 122 -8.68 3.32 2.31
N GLU A 123 -7.83 3.44 1.28
CA GLU A 123 -7.54 2.35 0.36
C GLU A 123 -6.83 1.18 1.06
N THR A 124 -5.86 1.50 1.93
CA THR A 124 -5.12 0.50 2.71
C THR A 124 -6.05 -0.29 3.64
N LEU A 125 -6.99 0.39 4.30
CA LEU A 125 -7.93 -0.23 5.21
C LEU A 125 -9.00 -1.06 4.48
N ALA A 126 -9.51 -0.56 3.35
CA ALA A 126 -10.43 -1.34 2.50
C ALA A 126 -9.76 -2.61 1.95
N GLU A 127 -8.47 -2.56 1.60
CA GLU A 127 -7.69 -3.75 1.23
C GLU A 127 -7.57 -4.72 2.41
N ALA A 128 -7.33 -4.22 3.63
CA ALA A 128 -7.28 -5.06 4.82
C ALA A 128 -8.61 -5.77 5.08
N PHE A 129 -9.75 -5.09 4.92
CA PHE A 129 -11.08 -5.71 5.01
C PHE A 129 -11.31 -6.75 3.92
N ALA A 130 -10.79 -6.53 2.70
CA ALA A 130 -10.84 -7.55 1.66
C ALA A 130 -10.04 -8.82 2.01
N ARG A 131 -9.04 -8.69 2.88
CA ARG A 131 -8.21 -9.79 3.42
C ARG A 131 -8.71 -10.35 4.75
N GLY A 132 -9.90 -9.95 5.20
CA GLY A 132 -10.54 -10.50 6.39
C GLY A 132 -10.16 -9.81 7.70
N ALA A 133 -9.58 -8.60 7.67
CA ALA A 133 -9.61 -7.74 8.85
C ALA A 133 -11.06 -7.35 9.19
N THR A 134 -11.35 -7.15 10.47
CA THR A 134 -12.68 -6.72 10.94
C THR A 134 -12.64 -5.30 11.49
N VAL A 135 -13.81 -4.64 11.50
CA VAL A 135 -13.96 -3.30 12.12
C VAL A 135 -13.55 -3.30 13.59
N ASP A 136 -13.86 -4.36 14.33
CA ASP A 136 -13.51 -4.47 15.75
C ASP A 136 -12.00 -4.59 15.96
N GLU A 137 -11.28 -5.27 15.05
CA GLU A 137 -9.82 -5.31 15.08
C GLU A 137 -9.22 -3.90 14.86
N VAL A 138 -9.83 -3.07 14.01
CA VAL A 138 -9.41 -1.67 13.84
C VAL A 138 -9.67 -0.85 15.10
N ARG A 139 -10.83 -1.01 15.72
CA ARG A 139 -11.19 -0.31 16.97
C ARG A 139 -10.23 -0.67 18.10
N GLU A 140 -9.89 -1.96 18.22
CA GLU A 140 -8.95 -2.43 19.23
C GLU A 140 -7.53 -1.91 18.97
N LEU A 141 -7.04 -1.94 17.72
CA LEU A 141 -5.76 -1.33 17.38
C LEU A 141 -5.76 0.18 17.62
N SER A 142 -6.85 0.88 17.30
CA SER A 142 -7.01 2.31 17.59
C SER A 142 -6.93 2.58 19.10
N ARG A 143 -7.59 1.76 19.93
CA ARG A 143 -7.50 1.86 21.39
C ARG A 143 -6.07 1.65 21.89
N LEU A 144 -5.39 0.59 21.44
CA LEU A 144 -4.02 0.28 21.83
C LEU A 144 -3.03 1.36 21.39
N SER A 145 -3.27 1.98 20.23
CA SER A 145 -2.40 3.02 19.67
C SER A 145 -2.36 4.31 20.50
N GLN A 146 -3.39 4.56 21.31
CA GLN A 146 -3.47 5.74 22.18
C GLN A 146 -2.66 5.61 23.47
N GLU A 147 -2.29 4.39 23.85
CA GLU A 147 -1.47 4.15 25.04
C GLU A 147 0.02 4.46 24.77
N GLY A 148 0.39 4.70 23.50
CA GLY A 148 1.74 5.04 23.07
C GLY A 148 2.14 6.49 23.32
N ARG A 149 3.44 6.76 23.30
CA ARG A 149 3.99 8.14 23.43
C ARG A 149 3.97 8.93 22.12
N HIS A 150 3.71 8.25 21.00
CA HIS A 150 3.76 8.83 19.67
C HIS A 150 2.36 9.13 19.14
N LYS A 151 2.22 10.25 18.44
CA LYS A 151 0.97 10.61 17.76
C LYS A 151 0.82 9.72 16.53
N VAL A 152 -0.14 8.82 16.59
CA VAL A 152 -0.42 7.84 15.53
C VAL A 152 -1.28 8.48 14.45
N THR A 153 -0.95 8.20 13.20
CA THR A 153 -1.70 8.64 12.02
C THR A 153 -2.68 7.58 11.53
N GLN A 154 -3.71 7.97 10.76
CA GLN A 154 -4.63 7.05 10.12
C GLN A 154 -3.90 6.10 9.16
N GLU A 155 -2.82 6.56 8.52
CA GLU A 155 -1.98 5.70 7.66
C GLU A 155 -1.24 4.62 8.44
N GLU A 156 -0.67 4.95 9.60
CA GLU A 156 0.01 3.98 10.48
C GLU A 156 -1.01 2.97 11.05
N LEU A 157 -2.20 3.45 11.45
CA LEU A 157 -3.30 2.59 11.89
C LEU A 157 -3.74 1.64 10.76
N ALA A 158 -4.01 2.15 9.57
CA ALA A 158 -4.41 1.35 8.42
C ALA A 158 -3.33 0.33 8.02
N ALA A 159 -2.06 0.73 8.06
CA ALA A 159 -0.93 -0.17 7.81
C ALA A 159 -0.83 -1.26 8.88
N GLY A 160 -1.08 -0.94 10.14
CA GLY A 160 -1.17 -1.92 11.23
C GLY A 160 -2.28 -2.94 11.01
N VAL A 161 -3.49 -2.48 10.66
CA VAL A 161 -4.63 -3.37 10.35
C VAL A 161 -4.35 -4.25 9.13
N LYS A 162 -3.76 -3.68 8.07
CA LYS A 162 -3.33 -4.46 6.90
C LYS A 162 -2.28 -5.48 7.28
N GLY A 163 -1.36 -5.12 8.16
CA GLY A 163 -0.37 -6.02 8.75
C GLY A 163 -1.03 -7.19 9.48
N LEU A 164 -2.01 -6.92 10.33
CA LEU A 164 -2.81 -7.94 11.01
C LEU A 164 -3.48 -8.91 10.02
N ALA A 165 -4.11 -8.39 8.97
CA ALA A 165 -4.73 -9.23 7.93
C ALA A 165 -3.69 -10.15 7.27
N VAL A 166 -2.49 -9.63 6.98
CA VAL A 166 -1.37 -10.41 6.44
C VAL A 166 -0.91 -11.49 7.43
N MET A 167 -0.81 -11.19 8.72
CA MET A 167 -0.45 -12.19 9.73
C MET A 167 -1.48 -13.33 9.82
N LYS A 168 -2.78 -13.02 9.69
CA LYS A 168 -3.86 -14.03 9.68
C LYS A 168 -3.73 -15.02 8.52
N GLU A 169 -3.25 -14.57 7.35
CA GLU A 169 -2.93 -15.46 6.23
C GLU A 169 -1.80 -16.46 6.57
N GLY A 170 -0.91 -16.10 7.51
CA GLY A 170 0.10 -16.97 8.11
C GLY A 170 -0.39 -17.75 9.33
N ARG A 171 -1.72 -17.81 9.53
CA ARG A 171 -2.41 -18.48 10.64
C ARG A 171 -2.06 -17.97 12.04
N ILE A 172 -1.54 -16.75 12.13
CA ILE A 172 -1.36 -16.09 13.42
C ILE A 172 -2.74 -15.75 14.00
N PRO A 173 -3.04 -16.12 15.26
CA PRO A 173 -4.29 -15.75 15.90
C PRO A 173 -4.48 -14.23 15.95
N SER A 174 -5.69 -13.75 15.62
CA SER A 174 -6.00 -12.30 15.60
C SER A 174 -5.59 -11.59 16.88
N LYS A 175 -5.82 -12.19 18.06
CA LYS A 175 -5.47 -11.60 19.35
C LYS A 175 -3.96 -11.35 19.48
N ASP A 176 -3.15 -12.31 19.06
CA ASP A 176 -1.69 -12.22 19.17
C ASP A 176 -1.12 -11.25 18.13
N GLY A 177 -1.65 -11.29 16.90
CA GLY A 177 -1.31 -10.33 15.86
C GLY A 177 -1.65 -8.89 16.26
N THR A 178 -2.83 -8.66 16.83
CA THR A 178 -3.27 -7.34 17.31
C THR A 178 -2.38 -6.84 18.43
N ALA A 179 -2.01 -7.71 19.38
CA ALA A 179 -1.10 -7.34 20.47
C ALA A 179 0.30 -6.99 19.95
N LEU A 180 0.81 -7.73 18.96
CA LEU A 180 2.12 -7.47 18.35
C LEU A 180 2.16 -6.17 17.55
N VAL A 181 1.19 -5.98 16.66
CA VAL A 181 1.08 -4.74 15.85
C VAL A 181 0.82 -3.53 16.75
N GLY A 182 -0.05 -3.67 17.75
CA GLY A 182 -0.32 -2.62 18.73
C GLY A 182 0.95 -2.19 19.47
N GLU A 183 1.83 -3.13 19.84
CA GLU A 183 3.12 -2.79 20.42
C GLU A 183 4.03 -2.05 19.44
N GLY A 184 4.11 -2.49 18.17
CA GLY A 184 4.85 -1.76 17.14
C GLY A 184 4.38 -0.30 17.00
N ILE A 185 3.06 -0.08 17.00
CA ILE A 185 2.48 1.27 16.95
C ILE A 185 2.85 2.10 18.18
N LYS A 186 2.76 1.53 19.39
CA LYS A 186 3.16 2.23 20.64
C LYS A 186 4.62 2.69 20.62
N GLN A 187 5.47 1.91 19.97
CA GLN A 187 6.91 2.16 19.84
C GLN A 187 7.25 3.08 18.64
N GLY A 188 6.23 3.60 17.95
CA GLY A 188 6.42 4.53 16.84
C GLY A 188 6.98 3.87 15.58
N TYR A 189 6.58 2.63 15.30
CA TYR A 189 6.81 2.03 13.99
C TYR A 189 6.02 2.79 12.91
N ARG A 190 6.69 3.08 11.80
CA ARG A 190 6.09 3.64 10.60
C ARG A 190 5.30 2.58 9.84
N SER A 191 4.44 3.04 8.93
CA SER A 191 3.63 2.18 8.07
C SER A 191 4.45 1.09 7.35
N ALA A 192 5.65 1.40 6.87
CA ALA A 192 6.52 0.41 6.22
C ALA A 192 7.02 -0.66 7.20
N GLU A 193 7.47 -0.25 8.39
CA GLU A 193 8.01 -1.15 9.42
C GLU A 193 6.93 -2.10 9.97
N LEU A 194 5.70 -1.60 10.15
CA LEU A 194 4.55 -2.43 10.55
C LEU A 194 4.23 -3.50 9.51
N LEU A 195 4.26 -3.14 8.23
CA LEU A 195 4.02 -4.09 7.14
C LEU A 195 5.15 -5.11 7.00
N ASP A 196 6.41 -4.70 7.18
CA ASP A 196 7.55 -5.59 7.11
C ASP A 196 7.58 -6.58 8.27
N LEU A 197 7.32 -6.10 9.50
CA LEU A 197 7.11 -6.97 10.66
C LEU A 197 6.03 -8.02 10.37
N SER A 198 4.89 -7.59 9.83
CA SER A 198 3.76 -8.46 9.53
C SER A 198 4.04 -9.50 8.46
N ARG A 199 4.79 -9.14 7.42
CA ARG A 199 5.21 -10.07 6.36
C ARG A 199 6.18 -11.11 6.89
N GLU A 200 7.12 -10.72 7.73
CA GLU A 200 8.08 -11.64 8.30
C GLU A 200 7.43 -12.61 9.28
N VAL A 201 6.52 -12.11 10.12
CA VAL A 201 5.69 -12.95 10.99
C VAL A 201 4.85 -13.93 10.18
N LYS A 202 4.24 -13.48 9.07
CA LYS A 202 3.52 -14.37 8.15
C LYS A 202 4.42 -15.46 7.58
N ARG A 203 5.63 -15.12 7.12
CA ARG A 203 6.60 -16.09 6.55
C ARG A 203 6.93 -17.19 7.56
N ARG A 204 7.05 -16.82 8.83
CA ARG A 204 7.37 -17.73 9.94
C ARG A 204 6.13 -18.29 10.65
N GLY A 205 4.96 -18.18 10.05
CA GLY A 205 3.69 -18.61 10.65
C GLY A 205 3.74 -20.03 11.22
N SER A 206 4.30 -20.98 10.46
CA SER A 206 4.45 -22.37 10.90
C SER A 206 5.37 -22.53 12.11
N ASP A 207 6.43 -21.72 12.23
CA ASP A 207 7.34 -21.79 13.38
C ASP A 207 6.66 -21.32 14.66
N PHE A 208 5.72 -20.37 14.58
CA PHE A 208 4.91 -19.97 15.72
C PHE A 208 3.83 -21.01 16.05
N GLU A 209 3.18 -21.61 15.05
CA GLU A 209 2.21 -22.69 15.26
C GLU A 209 2.85 -23.92 15.93
N GLU A 210 4.07 -24.26 15.51
CA GLU A 210 4.82 -25.43 15.98
C GLU A 210 5.64 -25.12 17.26
N GLY A 211 5.58 -23.89 17.77
CA GLY A 211 6.27 -23.46 18.99
C GLY A 211 7.79 -23.35 18.88
N ARG A 212 8.34 -23.38 17.66
CA ARG A 212 9.77 -23.13 17.40
C ARG A 212 10.16 -21.67 17.58
N ALA A 213 9.21 -20.77 17.37
CA ALA A 213 9.32 -19.35 17.64
C ALA A 213 8.21 -18.90 18.60
N SER A 214 8.44 -17.80 19.32
CA SER A 214 7.49 -17.28 20.31
C SER A 214 7.03 -15.87 19.95
N LEU A 215 5.73 -15.73 19.65
CA LEU A 215 5.11 -14.41 19.46
C LEU A 215 5.20 -13.54 20.71
N LYS A 216 5.21 -14.16 21.90
CA LYS A 216 5.39 -13.46 23.17
C LYS A 216 6.78 -12.85 23.27
N ALA A 217 7.82 -13.61 22.92
CA ALA A 217 9.20 -13.13 22.92
C ALA A 217 9.40 -12.02 21.87
N LEU A 218 8.83 -12.20 20.67
CA LEU A 218 8.86 -11.19 19.61
C LEU A 218 8.17 -9.90 20.07
N ARG A 219 6.99 -10.00 20.70
CA ARG A 219 6.29 -8.83 21.26
C ARG A 219 7.12 -8.12 22.31
N GLU A 220 7.81 -8.87 23.17
CA GLU A 220 8.70 -8.29 24.18
C GLU A 220 9.87 -7.53 23.53
N GLN A 221 10.51 -8.09 22.50
CA GLN A 221 11.55 -7.40 21.74
C GLN A 221 11.03 -6.11 21.09
N VAL A 222 9.86 -6.17 20.43
CA VAL A 222 9.20 -4.99 19.87
C VAL A 222 8.93 -3.96 20.97
N SER A 223 8.44 -4.37 22.15
CA SER A 223 8.17 -3.47 23.28
C SER A 223 9.40 -2.76 23.85
N ARG A 224 10.60 -3.30 23.59
CA ARG A 224 11.88 -2.65 23.92
C ARG A 224 12.35 -1.69 22.83
N GLY A 225 11.59 -1.53 21.75
CA GLY A 225 11.90 -0.65 20.63
C GLY A 225 12.87 -1.26 19.61
N GLU A 226 13.14 -2.57 19.67
CA GLU A 226 13.86 -3.26 18.61
C GLU A 226 13.05 -3.13 17.30
N ARG A 227 13.72 -2.99 16.15
CA ARG A 227 13.08 -2.78 14.84
C ARG A 227 13.05 -4.07 14.04
N SER A 228 12.09 -4.19 13.13
CA SER A 228 11.88 -5.42 12.31
C SER A 228 13.15 -5.90 11.61
N ASP A 229 13.99 -5.01 11.10
CA ASP A 229 15.24 -5.36 10.43
C ASP A 229 16.28 -6.04 11.36
N ARG A 230 16.17 -5.88 12.68
CA ARG A 230 17.06 -6.48 13.67
C ARG A 230 16.46 -7.75 14.27
N LEU A 231 15.15 -7.79 14.44
CA LEU A 231 14.42 -8.92 15.04
C LEU A 231 14.67 -10.25 14.31
N PHE A 232 14.99 -10.19 13.02
CA PHE A 232 15.06 -11.36 12.15
C PHE A 232 16.43 -11.59 11.50
N LYS A 233 17.45 -10.78 11.85
CA LYS A 233 18.80 -10.84 11.25
C LYS A 233 19.61 -12.08 11.63
N ASP A 234 19.30 -12.71 12.76
CA ASP A 234 20.14 -13.76 13.31
C ASP A 234 19.84 -15.15 12.71
N ASP A 235 18.66 -15.35 12.12
CA ASP A 235 18.26 -16.66 11.57
C ASP A 235 18.84 -16.90 10.18
N ASP A 236 19.02 -15.86 9.37
CA ASP A 236 19.60 -15.96 8.01
C ASP A 236 21.08 -16.39 8.02
N ARG A 237 21.76 -16.33 9.18
CA ARG A 237 23.16 -16.74 9.33
C ARG A 237 23.36 -18.22 9.65
N SER A 238 22.29 -18.98 9.84
CA SER A 238 22.39 -20.41 10.15
C SER A 238 22.52 -21.31 8.90
N GLY A 239 22.61 -20.72 7.70
CA GLY A 239 22.56 -21.44 6.43
C GLY A 239 23.72 -21.23 5.45
N SER A 240 25.00 -21.16 5.87
CA SER A 240 26.17 -21.56 5.04
C SER A 240 27.50 -21.18 5.70
N GLY A 241 28.39 -22.16 5.94
CA GLY A 241 29.78 -21.85 6.34
C GLY A 241 30.61 -22.94 7.00
N ARG A 242 30.19 -24.21 6.97
CA ARG A 242 31.07 -25.34 7.28
C ARG A 242 31.79 -25.74 5.98
N GLY A 243 32.95 -25.14 5.72
CA GLY A 243 33.82 -25.56 4.62
C GLY A 243 34.76 -24.46 4.15
N GLY A 244 36.06 -24.63 4.39
CA GLY A 244 37.09 -23.90 3.65
C GLY A 244 38.27 -23.45 4.49
N ASP A 245 39.18 -24.39 4.76
CA ASP A 245 40.59 -24.12 4.96
C ASP A 245 41.11 -23.02 4.01
N ARG A 246 41.59 -21.91 4.57
CA ARG A 246 42.71 -21.15 4.00
C ARG A 246 43.57 -20.61 5.12
N GLY A 247 44.45 -21.48 5.59
CA GLY A 247 45.73 -21.04 6.15
C GLY A 247 46.62 -20.46 5.05
N GLY A 248 47.43 -19.48 5.45
CA GLY A 248 48.82 -19.38 4.98
C GLY A 248 49.15 -18.34 3.91
N ARG A 249 50.02 -17.41 4.33
CA ARG A 249 51.12 -16.76 3.57
C ARG A 249 50.70 -15.77 2.48
N GLY A 250 51.25 -14.57 2.38
CA GLY A 250 52.38 -13.93 3.03
C GLY A 250 52.71 -12.65 2.24
N ASP A 251 53.38 -11.70 2.90
CA ASP A 251 54.31 -10.71 2.37
C ASP A 251 54.08 -10.11 0.97
N ARG A 252 53.84 -8.79 0.90
CA ARG A 252 54.89 -7.84 0.47
C ARG A 252 54.41 -6.40 0.51
N ASP A 253 55.24 -5.58 1.15
CA ASP A 253 55.37 -4.14 1.01
C ASP A 253 55.35 -3.67 -0.46
N ASP A 254 54.77 -2.51 -0.75
CA ASP A 254 55.55 -1.43 -1.36
C ASP A 254 54.88 -0.05 -1.25
N ARG A 255 55.74 0.95 -1.15
CA ARG A 255 55.51 2.37 -0.89
C ARG A 255 55.15 3.14 -2.17
N GLY A 256 54.51 4.30 -1.99
CA GLY A 256 54.30 5.34 -3.01
C GLY A 256 53.11 6.20 -2.62
N ASP A 257 53.24 7.24 -1.78
CA ASP A 257 53.79 8.56 -2.13
C ASP A 257 53.26 9.09 -3.47
N ARG A 258 52.23 9.96 -3.42
CA ARG A 258 52.29 11.31 -4.00
C ARG A 258 50.99 12.10 -3.84
N ASP A 259 51.15 13.22 -3.17
CA ASP A 259 50.36 14.43 -3.33
C ASP A 259 50.19 14.85 -4.79
N GLY A 260 49.01 15.38 -5.12
CA GLY A 260 48.71 15.91 -6.44
C GLY A 260 47.42 16.70 -6.46
N ARG A 261 47.47 17.93 -5.93
CA ARG A 261 46.54 19.02 -6.22
C ARG A 261 46.30 19.15 -7.72
N GLY A 262 45.08 19.49 -8.13
CA GLY A 262 44.84 19.96 -9.49
C GLY A 262 43.36 20.06 -9.83
N ASP A 263 42.83 21.26 -9.66
CA ASP A 263 41.71 21.83 -10.41
C ASP A 263 41.61 21.28 -11.84
N SER A 264 40.38 21.01 -12.29
CA SER A 264 39.92 21.45 -13.61
C SER A 264 38.41 21.32 -13.69
N ASP A 265 37.75 22.47 -13.63
CA ASP A 265 36.51 22.74 -14.35
C ASP A 265 36.52 22.10 -15.74
N ARG A 266 35.52 21.26 -16.02
CA ARG A 266 35.03 21.06 -17.38
C ARG A 266 33.51 20.92 -17.36
N GLU A 267 32.87 22.05 -17.63
CA GLU A 267 31.70 22.10 -18.49
C GLU A 267 31.87 21.11 -19.65
N ARG A 268 30.96 20.15 -19.78
CA ARG A 268 30.76 19.51 -21.09
C ARG A 268 29.33 19.06 -21.32
N VAL A 269 28.60 19.98 -21.93
CA VAL A 269 27.78 19.81 -23.15
C VAL A 269 26.66 18.78 -23.10
N ASP A 270 25.46 19.33 -23.22
CA ASP A 270 24.26 18.83 -23.86
C ASP A 270 24.46 17.55 -24.70
N ARG A 271 23.78 16.48 -24.29
CA ARG A 271 23.61 15.31 -25.13
C ARG A 271 22.25 15.38 -25.84
N PRO A 272 22.21 15.65 -27.14
CA PRO A 272 20.98 15.72 -27.91
C PRO A 272 20.37 14.34 -28.14
N GLU A 273 19.07 14.42 -28.41
CA GLU A 273 18.13 13.39 -28.81
C GLU A 273 18.70 12.40 -29.83
N ARG A 274 18.46 11.11 -29.59
CA ARG A 274 18.63 10.07 -30.61
C ARG A 274 17.26 9.57 -31.02
N SER A 275 16.73 10.22 -32.05
CA SER A 275 15.65 9.73 -32.90
C SER A 275 16.16 8.60 -33.80
N GLY A 276 15.27 7.64 -34.06
CA GLY A 276 15.32 6.73 -35.20
C GLY A 276 16.13 5.45 -35.02
N HIS A 277 15.44 4.30 -35.08
CA HIS A 277 15.54 3.34 -36.19
C HIS A 277 15.12 1.93 -35.71
N GLY A 278 14.14 1.31 -36.37
CA GLY A 278 13.94 -0.13 -36.28
C GLY A 278 12.49 -0.60 -36.39
N ASP A 279 11.89 -0.39 -37.56
CA ASP A 279 10.78 -1.22 -38.05
C ASP A 279 11.09 -2.70 -37.83
N ARG A 280 10.22 -3.39 -37.09
CA ARG A 280 10.30 -4.84 -36.91
C ARG A 280 8.96 -5.44 -37.37
N PRO A 281 8.89 -6.00 -38.59
CA PRO A 281 7.68 -6.59 -39.11
C PRO A 281 7.36 -7.95 -38.47
N ASP A 282 6.04 -8.14 -38.32
CA ASP A 282 5.22 -9.35 -38.18
C ASP A 282 5.92 -10.69 -37.95
N ARG A 283 5.85 -11.13 -36.69
CA ARG A 283 6.09 -12.53 -36.34
C ARG A 283 4.82 -13.34 -36.59
N VAL A 284 4.85 -14.00 -37.74
CA VAL A 284 3.94 -15.03 -38.24
C VAL A 284 3.40 -15.96 -37.15
N GLU A 285 2.07 -16.13 -37.22
CA GLU A 285 1.23 -17.06 -36.48
C GLU A 285 1.80 -18.48 -36.46
N ARG A 286 1.83 -19.08 -35.26
CA ARG A 286 2.11 -20.51 -35.11
C ARG A 286 0.77 -21.23 -34.97
N PRO A 287 0.40 -22.10 -35.92
CA PRO A 287 -0.89 -22.76 -35.91
C PRO A 287 -1.04 -23.77 -34.78
N GLU A 288 -2.30 -23.94 -34.43
CA GLU A 288 -2.91 -24.75 -33.39
C GLU A 288 -2.41 -26.20 -33.38
N LYS A 289 -2.10 -26.70 -32.19
CA LYS A 289 -1.82 -28.12 -31.98
C LYS A 289 -3.09 -28.79 -31.49
N LEU A 290 -3.71 -29.49 -32.45
CA LEU A 290 -4.83 -30.41 -32.35
C LEU A 290 -4.90 -31.23 -31.06
N ASP A 291 -6.16 -31.43 -30.66
CA ASP A 291 -6.68 -32.29 -29.62
C ASP A 291 -6.02 -33.66 -29.56
N ARG A 292 -5.78 -34.11 -28.33
CA ARG A 292 -5.42 -35.50 -28.02
C ARG A 292 -6.59 -36.12 -27.27
N PRO A 293 -7.29 -37.11 -27.86
CA PRO A 293 -8.46 -37.72 -27.24
C PRO A 293 -8.10 -38.69 -26.11
N ASP A 294 -9.00 -38.69 -25.12
CA ASP A 294 -9.38 -39.65 -24.09
C ASP A 294 -8.49 -40.87 -23.80
N HIS A 295 -8.10 -40.99 -22.53
CA HIS A 295 -7.70 -42.25 -21.92
C HIS A 295 -8.71 -42.65 -20.84
N SER A 296 -9.69 -43.46 -21.26
CA SER A 296 -10.56 -44.23 -20.41
C SER A 296 -9.91 -45.60 -20.11
N GLY A 297 -9.95 -46.01 -18.83
CA GLY A 297 -9.87 -47.43 -18.45
C GLY A 297 -8.67 -47.86 -17.59
N SER A 298 -8.88 -47.94 -16.28
CA SER A 298 -8.75 -49.17 -15.46
C SER A 298 -9.13 -48.78 -14.02
N GLY A 299 -10.13 -49.33 -13.35
CA GLY A 299 -10.42 -50.76 -13.26
C GLY A 299 -9.54 -51.36 -12.16
N ARG A 300 -9.94 -51.19 -10.89
CA ARG A 300 -9.44 -52.02 -9.78
C ARG A 300 -10.48 -52.12 -8.68
N ASP A 301 -11.30 -53.16 -8.83
CA ASP A 301 -11.81 -53.93 -7.70
C ASP A 301 -10.65 -54.71 -7.07
N ARG A 302 -10.49 -54.56 -5.75
CA ARG A 302 -10.21 -55.63 -4.77
C ARG A 302 -10.13 -55.03 -3.38
#